data_AF-A0A9J5WIH5-F1
#
_entry.id   AF-A0A9J5WIH5-F1
#
_cell.length_a   1.000
_cell.length_b   1.000
_cell.length_c   1.000
_cell.angle_alpha   90.00
_cell.angle_beta   90.00
_cell.angle_gamma   90.00
#
_symmetry.space_group_name_H-M   'P 1'
#
loop_
_entity.id
_entity.type
_entity.pdbx_description
1 polymer ?
#
loop_
_entity_poly.entity_id
_entity_poly.type
_entity_poly.pdbx_seq_one_letter_code
_entity_poly.pdbx_strand_id
1 'polypeptide(L)'
;MKISYKALLDLYKDYENELSNDGRSHVVYHAKERMKEIVRTYNVEAKWFIEGYMPPISEYLSNALATSTYYLLTTTSYLGMKSATEHDFEWLSRNPKILKANATLCRVIDDIATYEVEKSRGQITTGIECYKRDYGVSIEEAMVKFREMAEIAWKDLNEGILRPNHVSMEFLTRILNLVRLIDVIYKHNEDGYTHPEKVLKPHIVALLVDSIEI
;
A
#
# COMPACT_ATOMS: atom_id res chain seq x y z
N MET A 1 21.63 11.08 2.90
CA MET A 1 20.21 11.50 3.00
C MET A 1 19.89 12.90 2.44
N LYS A 2 20.84 13.85 2.30
CA LYS A 2 20.53 15.20 1.80
C LYS A 2 19.86 15.22 0.41
N ILE A 3 20.31 14.35 -0.50
CA ILE A 3 19.79 14.26 -1.87
C ILE A 3 18.31 13.86 -1.87
N SER A 4 17.95 12.73 -1.25
CA SER A 4 16.57 12.25 -1.17
C SER A 4 15.65 13.22 -0.44
N TYR A 5 16.13 13.85 0.64
CA TYR A 5 15.36 14.84 1.38
C TYR A 5 15.01 16.06 0.51
N LYS A 6 15.99 16.62 -0.22
CA LYS A 6 15.74 17.75 -1.12
C LYS A 6 14.79 17.36 -2.26
N ALA A 7 15.04 16.22 -2.91
CA ALA A 7 14.20 15.74 -4.01
C ALA A 7 12.72 15.57 -3.58
N LEU A 8 12.47 15.05 -2.37
CA LEU A 8 11.11 14.93 -1.85
C LEU A 8 10.45 16.29 -1.58
N LEU A 9 11.19 17.25 -1.03
CA LEU A 9 10.67 18.61 -0.82
C LEU A 9 10.36 19.32 -2.13
N ASP A 10 11.25 19.21 -3.12
CA ASP A 10 11.06 19.77 -4.45
C ASP A 10 9.83 19.15 -5.13
N LEU A 11 9.69 17.81 -5.11
CA LEU A 11 8.55 17.10 -5.69
C LEU A 11 7.20 17.63 -5.18
N TYR A 12 7.07 17.79 -3.86
CA TYR A 12 5.83 18.30 -3.30
C TYR A 12 5.59 19.78 -3.60
N LYS A 13 6.65 20.58 -3.75
CA LYS A 13 6.55 21.96 -4.22
C LYS A 13 6.07 21.99 -5.68
N ASP A 14 6.54 21.07 -6.51
CA ASP A 14 6.10 20.93 -7.89
C ASP A 14 4.62 20.56 -7.96
N TYR A 15 4.14 19.63 -7.13
CA TYR A 15 2.70 19.33 -7.01
C TYR A 15 1.87 20.55 -6.60
N GLU A 16 2.36 21.38 -5.67
CA GLU A 16 1.68 22.62 -5.28
C GLU A 16 1.57 23.60 -6.45
N ASN A 17 2.64 23.73 -7.24
CA ASN A 17 2.68 24.60 -8.41
C ASN A 17 1.78 24.07 -9.54
N GLU A 18 1.79 22.77 -9.81
CA GLU A 18 0.94 22.16 -10.85
C GLU A 18 -0.55 22.35 -10.54
N LEU A 19 -0.93 22.20 -9.27
CA LEU A 19 -2.32 22.32 -8.82
C LEU A 19 -2.77 23.77 -8.56
N SER A 20 -1.87 24.76 -8.63
CA SER A 20 -2.23 26.15 -8.34
C SER A 20 -3.19 26.73 -9.37
N ASN A 21 -3.05 26.32 -10.63
CA ASN A 21 -3.91 26.78 -11.72
C ASN A 21 -5.37 26.35 -11.52
N ASP A 22 -5.60 25.21 -10.88
CA ASP A 22 -6.93 24.72 -10.54
C ASP A 22 -7.38 25.20 -9.14
N GLY A 23 -6.57 26.00 -8.42
CA GLY A 23 -6.87 26.46 -7.05
C GLY A 23 -6.76 25.37 -5.98
N ARG A 24 -6.06 24.27 -6.27
CA ARG A 24 -6.07 23.03 -5.48
C ARG A 24 -4.75 22.72 -4.78
N SER A 25 -3.79 23.63 -4.76
CA SER A 25 -2.48 23.41 -4.10
C SER A 25 -2.60 22.97 -2.63
N HIS A 26 -3.65 23.40 -1.92
CA HIS A 26 -3.87 23.06 -0.51
C HIS A 26 -4.06 21.55 -0.28
N VAL A 27 -4.61 20.80 -1.23
CA VAL A 27 -4.86 19.35 -1.03
C VAL A 27 -3.57 18.52 -1.01
N VAL A 28 -2.45 19.08 -1.49
CA VAL A 28 -1.11 18.44 -1.42
C VAL A 28 -0.71 18.14 0.03
N TYR A 29 -1.22 18.93 0.99
CA TYR A 29 -1.05 18.70 2.42
C TYR A 29 -1.41 17.27 2.84
N HIS A 30 -2.52 16.72 2.33
CA HIS A 30 -2.98 15.38 2.70
C HIS A 30 -1.96 14.30 2.34
N ALA A 31 -1.36 14.39 1.15
CA ALA A 31 -0.31 13.47 0.72
C ALA A 31 0.99 13.65 1.52
N LYS A 32 1.36 14.90 1.87
CA LYS A 32 2.51 15.19 2.75
C LYS A 32 2.34 14.53 4.13
N GLU A 33 1.15 14.60 4.72
CA GLU A 33 0.89 13.97 6.02
C GLU A 33 0.99 12.44 5.96
N ARG A 34 0.50 11.81 4.88
CA ARG A 34 0.69 10.37 4.66
C ARG A 34 2.15 9.98 4.42
N MET A 35 2.93 10.83 3.76
CA MET A 35 4.37 10.58 3.60
C MET A 35 5.10 10.65 4.95
N LYS A 36 4.74 11.61 5.82
CA LYS A 36 5.28 11.66 7.18
C LYS A 36 4.89 10.44 8.01
N GLU A 37 3.66 9.94 7.87
CA GLU A 37 3.20 8.70 8.50
C GLU A 37 4.09 7.52 8.11
N ILE A 38 4.32 7.32 6.82
CA ILE A 38 5.19 6.24 6.31
C ILE A 38 6.62 6.34 6.86
N VAL A 39 7.22 7.53 6.84
CA VAL A 39 8.59 7.69 7.35
C VAL A 39 8.67 7.37 8.85
N ARG A 40 7.64 7.71 9.64
CA ARG A 40 7.58 7.33 11.06
C ARG A 40 7.47 5.82 11.23
N THR A 41 6.64 5.14 10.45
CA THR A 41 6.43 3.69 10.58
C THR A 41 7.60 2.87 10.03
N TYR A 42 8.29 3.33 8.98
CA TYR A 42 9.57 2.76 8.56
C TYR A 42 10.64 2.87 9.65
N ASN A 43 10.67 3.98 10.39
CA ASN A 43 11.61 4.14 11.49
C ASN A 43 11.28 3.21 12.68
N VAL A 44 10.00 2.92 12.93
CA VAL A 44 9.58 1.91 13.92
C VAL A 44 10.01 0.51 13.48
N GLU A 45 9.76 0.15 12.22
CA GLU A 45 10.18 -1.12 11.63
C GLU A 45 11.71 -1.31 11.72
N ALA A 46 12.48 -0.26 11.39
CA ALA A 46 13.93 -0.28 11.52
C ALA A 46 14.40 -0.50 12.97
N LYS A 47 13.72 0.10 13.97
CA LYS A 47 14.02 -0.15 15.38
C LYS A 47 13.74 -1.59 15.76
N TRP A 48 12.59 -2.13 15.36
CA TRP A 48 12.24 -3.53 15.62
C TRP A 48 13.30 -4.47 15.06
N PHE A 49 13.77 -4.22 13.85
CA PHE A 49 14.87 -4.98 13.24
C PHE A 49 16.17 -4.89 14.05
N ILE A 50 16.63 -3.68 14.39
CA ILE A 50 17.90 -3.45 15.10
C ILE A 50 17.87 -4.06 16.51
N GLU A 51 16.76 -3.92 17.21
CA GLU A 51 16.58 -4.41 18.59
C GLU A 51 16.23 -5.90 18.64
N GLY A 52 15.96 -6.52 17.49
CA GLY A 52 15.44 -7.88 17.40
C GLY A 52 14.07 -8.02 18.06
N TYR A 53 13.29 -6.94 18.13
CA TYR A 53 11.97 -6.95 18.71
C TYR A 53 10.96 -7.52 17.71
N MET A 54 10.28 -8.56 18.14
CA MET A 54 9.13 -9.11 17.43
C MET A 54 7.87 -8.61 18.18
N PRO A 55 6.95 -7.87 17.56
CA PRO A 55 5.69 -7.40 18.17
C PRO A 55 4.55 -8.44 18.05
N PRO A 56 3.55 -8.44 18.95
CA PRO A 56 2.29 -9.15 18.72
C PRO A 56 1.68 -8.77 17.37
N ILE A 57 0.86 -9.63 16.75
CA ILE A 57 0.39 -9.36 15.38
C ILE A 57 -0.41 -8.07 15.27
N SER A 58 -1.16 -7.72 16.32
CA SER A 58 -1.96 -6.50 16.36
C SER A 58 -1.10 -5.24 16.33
N GLU A 59 0.02 -5.26 17.07
CA GLU A 59 1.02 -4.20 17.06
C GLU A 59 1.77 -4.15 15.73
N TYR A 60 2.19 -5.31 15.19
CA TYR A 60 2.78 -5.41 13.86
C TYR A 60 1.92 -4.71 12.80
N LEU A 61 0.65 -5.11 12.69
CA LEU A 61 -0.27 -4.58 11.68
C LEU A 61 -0.54 -3.10 11.88
N SER A 62 -0.57 -2.61 13.12
CA SER A 62 -0.74 -1.17 13.38
C SER A 62 0.36 -0.30 12.76
N ASN A 63 1.57 -0.85 12.60
CA ASN A 63 2.69 -0.21 11.92
C ASN A 63 2.75 -0.57 10.42
N ALA A 64 2.68 -1.87 10.12
CA ALA A 64 2.97 -2.44 8.80
C ALA A 64 1.92 -2.13 7.73
N LEU A 65 0.67 -1.82 8.15
CA LEU A 65 -0.34 -1.35 7.20
C LEU A 65 0.05 -0.01 6.56
N ALA A 66 0.69 0.90 7.29
CA ALA A 66 1.14 2.16 6.72
C ALA A 66 2.40 1.96 5.84
N THR A 67 3.32 1.07 6.23
CA THR A 67 4.56 0.80 5.47
C THR A 67 4.31 0.11 4.13
N SER A 68 3.12 -0.48 3.93
CA SER A 68 2.62 -0.90 2.61
C SER A 68 2.61 0.26 1.58
N THR A 69 2.57 1.51 2.05
CA THR A 69 2.41 2.76 1.27
C THR A 69 1.02 3.01 0.71
N TYR A 70 0.07 2.09 0.89
CA TYR A 70 -1.22 2.15 0.21
C TYR A 70 -2.14 3.29 0.67
N TYR A 71 -2.00 3.75 1.91
CA TYR A 71 -2.63 4.99 2.36
C TYR A 71 -2.08 6.20 1.59
N LEU A 72 -0.76 6.33 1.45
CA LEU A 72 -0.13 7.40 0.68
C LEU A 72 -0.47 7.34 -0.80
N LEU A 73 -0.34 6.17 -1.44
CA LEU A 73 -0.58 6.02 -2.87
C LEU A 73 -2.03 6.32 -3.23
N THR A 74 -2.98 5.89 -2.38
CA THR A 74 -4.39 6.23 -2.58
C THR A 74 -4.61 7.73 -2.46
N THR A 75 -4.11 8.38 -1.39
CA THR A 75 -4.22 9.84 -1.21
C THR A 75 -3.57 10.61 -2.37
N THR A 76 -2.39 10.17 -2.80
CA THR A 76 -1.66 10.78 -3.93
C THR A 76 -2.44 10.65 -5.22
N SER A 77 -3.14 9.53 -5.43
CA SER A 77 -3.94 9.32 -6.64
C SER A 77 -5.10 10.30 -6.81
N TYR A 78 -5.55 10.96 -5.73
CA TYR A 78 -6.62 11.96 -5.78
C TYR A 78 -6.11 13.36 -6.18
N LEU A 79 -4.81 13.64 -6.05
CA LEU A 79 -4.24 14.96 -6.35
C LEU A 79 -4.52 15.38 -7.79
N GLY A 80 -4.26 14.48 -8.75
CA GLY A 80 -4.50 14.71 -10.18
C GLY A 80 -5.97 14.64 -10.61
N MET A 81 -6.89 14.24 -9.72
CA MET A 81 -8.31 14.15 -10.04
C MET A 81 -8.99 15.51 -9.83
N LYS A 82 -9.33 16.21 -10.92
CA LYS A 82 -9.96 17.54 -10.84
C LYS A 82 -11.27 17.57 -10.06
N SER A 83 -11.98 16.44 -10.02
CA SER A 83 -13.23 16.26 -9.27
C SER A 83 -13.02 16.08 -7.76
N ALA A 84 -11.80 15.74 -7.29
CA ALA A 84 -11.57 15.50 -5.86
C ALA A 84 -11.68 16.79 -5.04
N THR A 85 -12.56 16.75 -4.05
CA THR A 85 -12.84 17.83 -3.12
C THR A 85 -12.13 17.60 -1.78
N GLU A 86 -12.05 18.64 -0.95
CA GLU A 86 -11.52 18.52 0.42
C GLU A 86 -12.26 17.43 1.23
N HIS A 87 -13.58 17.31 1.06
CA HIS A 87 -14.39 16.28 1.72
C HIS A 87 -13.95 14.85 1.34
N ASP A 88 -13.51 14.62 0.10
CA ASP A 88 -13.02 13.29 -0.33
C ASP A 88 -11.69 12.95 0.36
N PHE A 89 -10.82 13.93 0.55
CA PHE A 89 -9.58 13.77 1.33
C PHE A 89 -9.85 13.59 2.82
N GLU A 90 -10.80 14.33 3.39
CA GLU A 90 -11.24 14.15 4.79
C GLU A 90 -11.86 12.77 5.03
N TRP A 91 -12.67 12.27 4.09
CA TRP A 91 -13.20 10.92 4.16
C TRP A 91 -12.06 9.89 4.14
N LEU A 92 -11.08 10.06 3.25
CA LEU A 92 -9.93 9.17 3.13
C LEU A 92 -9.00 9.23 4.35
N SER A 93 -8.84 10.38 4.98
CA SER A 93 -7.99 10.58 6.17
C SER A 93 -8.51 9.82 7.40
N ARG A 94 -9.82 9.55 7.46
CA ARG A 94 -10.46 8.73 8.51
C ARG A 94 -10.24 7.23 8.36
N ASN A 95 -9.44 6.80 7.39
CA ASN A 95 -9.15 5.39 7.09
C ASN A 95 -10.44 4.56 6.93
N PRO A 96 -11.28 4.84 5.91
CA PRO A 96 -12.53 4.12 5.70
C PRO A 96 -12.27 2.63 5.50
N LYS A 97 -13.27 1.78 5.80
CA LYS A 97 -13.14 0.32 5.78
C LYS A 97 -12.51 -0.20 4.48
N ILE A 98 -12.96 0.32 3.33
CA ILE A 98 -12.43 -0.01 2.00
C ILE A 98 -10.92 0.30 1.85
N LEU A 99 -10.45 1.42 2.43
CA LEU A 99 -9.03 1.79 2.38
C LEU A 99 -8.19 0.91 3.29
N LYS A 100 -8.70 0.59 4.49
CA LYS A 100 -8.03 -0.36 5.40
C LYS A 100 -7.90 -1.74 4.77
N ALA A 101 -8.97 -2.22 4.14
CA ALA A 101 -8.97 -3.49 3.40
C ALA A 101 -7.90 -3.48 2.28
N ASN A 102 -7.77 -2.36 1.56
CA ASN A 102 -6.74 -2.18 0.55
C ASN A 102 -5.32 -2.32 1.12
N ALA A 103 -5.00 -1.58 2.20
CA ALA A 103 -3.70 -1.69 2.85
C ALA A 103 -3.44 -3.09 3.43
N THR A 104 -4.46 -3.74 4.00
CA THR A 104 -4.36 -5.11 4.50
C THR A 104 -4.00 -6.07 3.38
N LEU A 105 -4.66 -5.98 2.23
CA LEU A 105 -4.39 -6.85 1.08
C LEU A 105 -2.96 -6.72 0.59
N CYS A 106 -2.49 -5.49 0.38
CA CYS A 106 -1.09 -5.26 0.03
C CYS A 106 -0.15 -5.89 1.06
N ARG A 107 -0.41 -5.66 2.36
CA ARG A 107 0.48 -6.14 3.41
C ARG A 107 0.55 -7.65 3.50
N VAL A 108 -0.59 -8.33 3.52
CA VAL A 108 -0.58 -9.80 3.68
C VAL A 108 -0.08 -10.52 2.44
N ILE A 109 -0.34 -10.01 1.23
CA ILE A 109 0.18 -10.61 -0.01
C ILE A 109 1.70 -10.45 -0.09
N ASP A 110 2.21 -9.25 0.24
CA ASP A 110 3.64 -8.98 0.31
C ASP A 110 4.32 -9.90 1.33
N ASP A 111 3.83 -9.94 2.58
CA ASP A 111 4.42 -10.77 3.64
C ASP A 111 4.44 -12.26 3.29
N ILE A 112 3.47 -12.78 2.53
CA ILE A 112 3.49 -14.18 2.05
C ILE A 112 4.57 -14.36 0.97
N ALA A 113 4.63 -13.44 0.01
CA ALA A 113 5.52 -13.56 -1.15
C ALA A 113 6.99 -13.31 -0.80
N THR A 114 7.28 -12.42 0.14
CA THR A 114 8.64 -12.02 0.51
C THR A 114 9.22 -12.80 1.69
N TYR A 115 8.40 -13.58 2.42
CA TYR A 115 8.79 -14.25 3.67
C TYR A 115 10.14 -14.97 3.61
N GLU A 116 10.35 -15.87 2.63
CA GLU A 116 11.60 -16.65 2.55
C GLU A 116 12.82 -15.76 2.27
N VAL A 117 12.65 -14.75 1.40
CA VAL A 117 13.71 -13.81 1.04
C VAL A 117 14.05 -12.92 2.23
N GLU A 118 13.05 -12.39 2.93
CA GLU A 118 13.23 -11.57 4.13
C GLU A 118 13.93 -12.35 5.23
N LYS A 119 13.48 -13.58 5.49
CA LYS A 119 14.09 -14.47 6.49
C LYS A 119 15.54 -14.80 6.15
N SER A 120 15.85 -15.04 4.88
CA SER A 120 17.24 -15.28 4.44
C SER A 120 18.17 -14.07 4.67
N ARG A 121 17.60 -12.85 4.71
CA ARG A 121 18.31 -11.60 5.00
C ARG A 121 18.42 -11.29 6.50
N GLY A 122 17.92 -12.19 7.35
CA GLY A 122 17.92 -12.02 8.80
C GLY A 122 16.80 -11.12 9.31
N GLN A 123 15.77 -10.83 8.51
CA GLN A 123 14.56 -10.18 9.02
C GLN A 123 13.80 -11.15 9.92
N ILE A 124 13.82 -10.89 11.22
CA ILE A 124 13.10 -11.70 12.20
C ILE A 124 11.70 -11.15 12.49
N THR A 125 11.40 -9.92 12.06
CA THR A 125 10.13 -9.23 12.34
C THR A 125 9.23 -9.19 11.10
N THR A 126 9.06 -10.33 10.44
CA THR A 126 8.09 -10.48 9.35
C THR A 126 6.69 -10.70 9.91
N GLY A 127 5.64 -10.35 9.16
CA GLY A 127 4.26 -10.56 9.62
C GLY A 127 3.94 -12.02 9.94
N ILE A 128 4.49 -12.95 9.13
CA ILE A 128 4.33 -14.39 9.33
C ILE A 128 5.00 -14.85 10.63
N GLU A 129 6.23 -14.41 10.94
CA GLU A 129 6.89 -14.77 12.21
C GLU A 129 6.17 -14.15 13.41
N CYS A 130 5.70 -12.89 13.29
CA CYS A 130 4.90 -12.25 14.33
C CYS A 130 3.65 -13.08 14.64
N TYR A 131 2.90 -13.51 13.62
CA TYR A 131 1.69 -14.33 13.79
C TYR A 131 2.00 -15.69 14.41
N LYS A 132 2.99 -16.41 13.86
CA LYS A 132 3.42 -17.71 14.38
C LYS A 132 3.76 -17.64 15.86
N ARG A 133 4.53 -16.63 16.26
CA ARG A 133 4.92 -16.48 17.66
C ARG A 133 3.73 -16.12 18.55
N ASP A 134 2.89 -15.18 18.12
CA ASP A 134 1.76 -14.68 18.93
C ASP A 134 0.72 -15.78 19.20
N TYR A 135 0.43 -16.63 18.21
CA TYR A 135 -0.56 -17.72 18.34
C TYR A 135 0.04 -19.10 18.59
N GLY A 136 1.37 -19.25 18.57
CA GLY A 136 2.04 -20.53 18.77
C GLY A 136 1.77 -21.56 17.67
N VAL A 137 1.63 -21.12 16.42
CA VAL A 137 1.25 -21.94 15.26
C VAL A 137 2.43 -22.19 14.31
N SER A 138 2.27 -23.12 13.37
CA SER A 138 3.24 -23.33 12.29
C SER A 138 3.29 -22.17 11.29
N ILE A 139 4.33 -22.13 10.45
CA ILE A 139 4.43 -21.14 9.36
C ILE A 139 3.32 -21.37 8.34
N GLU A 140 3.01 -22.62 8.04
CA GLU A 140 1.96 -23.02 7.11
C GLU A 140 0.57 -22.53 7.59
N GLU A 141 0.28 -22.68 8.88
CA GLU A 141 -0.94 -22.15 9.49
C GLU A 141 -0.98 -20.63 9.46
N ALA A 142 0.12 -19.94 9.77
CA ALA A 142 0.21 -18.49 9.67
C ALA A 142 -0.03 -18.00 8.21
N MET A 143 0.55 -18.68 7.22
CA MET A 143 0.33 -18.40 5.79
C MET A 143 -1.13 -18.60 5.37
N VAL A 144 -1.81 -19.64 5.89
CA VAL A 144 -3.25 -19.83 5.67
C VAL A 144 -4.04 -18.67 6.28
N LYS A 145 -3.69 -18.22 7.48
CA LYS A 145 -4.36 -17.09 8.13
C LYS A 145 -4.16 -15.78 7.38
N PHE A 146 -3.00 -15.53 6.80
CA PHE A 146 -2.78 -14.36 5.96
C PHE A 146 -3.60 -14.41 4.66
N ARG A 147 -3.77 -15.59 4.06
CA ARG A 147 -4.69 -15.79 2.92
C ARG A 147 -6.15 -15.55 3.31
N GLU A 148 -6.60 -16.05 4.47
CA GLU A 148 -7.94 -15.77 4.99
C GLU A 148 -8.16 -14.25 5.19
N MET A 149 -7.16 -13.54 5.73
CA MET A 149 -7.20 -12.09 5.87
C MET A 149 -7.32 -11.37 4.52
N ALA A 150 -6.62 -11.85 3.49
CA ALA A 150 -6.75 -11.35 2.12
C ALA A 150 -8.18 -11.56 1.58
N GLU A 151 -8.76 -12.75 1.77
CA GLU A 151 -10.13 -13.05 1.35
C GLU A 151 -11.18 -12.16 2.05
N ILE A 152 -11.01 -11.93 3.35
CA ILE A 152 -11.89 -11.03 4.12
C ILE A 152 -11.75 -9.60 3.60
N ALA A 153 -10.53 -9.12 3.38
CA ALA A 153 -10.29 -7.79 2.83
C ALA A 153 -10.88 -7.63 1.42
N TRP A 154 -10.84 -8.67 0.57
CA TRP A 154 -11.52 -8.66 -0.73
C TRP A 154 -13.04 -8.51 -0.59
N LYS A 155 -13.65 -9.20 0.37
CA LYS A 155 -15.09 -9.07 0.66
C LYS A 155 -15.43 -7.66 1.17
N ASP A 156 -14.60 -7.10 2.05
CA ASP A 156 -14.76 -5.74 2.55
C ASP A 156 -14.62 -4.67 1.45
N LEU A 157 -13.72 -4.88 0.48
CA LEU A 157 -13.62 -4.05 -0.71
C LEU A 157 -14.88 -4.11 -1.57
N ASN A 158 -15.38 -5.33 -1.82
CA ASN A 158 -16.59 -5.55 -2.62
C ASN A 158 -17.82 -4.93 -1.94
N GLU A 159 -17.94 -5.05 -0.62
CA GLU A 159 -18.98 -4.38 0.16
C GLU A 159 -18.85 -2.85 0.05
N GLY A 160 -17.62 -2.33 0.16
CA GLY A 160 -17.33 -0.89 0.14
C GLY A 160 -17.63 -0.17 -1.18
N ILE A 161 -17.89 -0.90 -2.27
CA ILE A 161 -18.31 -0.32 -3.57
C ILE A 161 -19.83 -0.38 -3.81
N LEU A 162 -20.59 -1.06 -2.94
CA LEU A 162 -22.04 -1.18 -3.05
C LEU A 162 -22.74 0.10 -2.56
N ARG A 163 -23.74 0.55 -3.34
CA ARG A 163 -24.52 1.75 -3.01
C ARG A 163 -25.39 1.54 -1.74
N PRO A 164 -25.63 2.61 -0.95
CA PRO A 164 -25.19 3.99 -1.15
C PRO A 164 -23.74 4.24 -0.69
N ASN A 165 -22.99 5.05 -1.44
CA ASN A 165 -21.59 5.35 -1.17
C ASN A 165 -21.41 6.74 -0.54
N HIS A 166 -20.46 6.88 0.38
CA HIS A 166 -20.09 8.18 0.97
C HIS A 166 -19.34 9.10 -0.01
N VAL A 167 -18.71 8.54 -1.04
CA VAL A 167 -17.95 9.24 -2.09
C VAL A 167 -18.30 8.67 -3.47
N SER A 168 -17.95 9.41 -4.52
CA SER A 168 -18.16 8.98 -5.91
C SER A 168 -17.46 7.66 -6.23
N MET A 169 -18.04 6.88 -7.15
CA MET A 169 -17.41 5.66 -7.70
C MET A 169 -16.05 5.93 -8.34
N GLU A 170 -15.82 7.14 -8.84
CA GLU A 170 -14.53 7.56 -9.42
C GLU A 170 -13.37 7.37 -8.40
N PHE A 171 -13.59 7.81 -7.16
CA PHE A 171 -12.62 7.71 -6.07
C PHE A 171 -12.47 6.28 -5.57
N LEU A 172 -13.58 5.54 -5.40
CA LEU A 172 -13.54 4.14 -5.00
C LEU A 172 -12.80 3.26 -6.02
N THR A 173 -12.93 3.57 -7.31
CA THR A 173 -12.22 2.86 -8.39
C THR A 173 -10.71 3.00 -8.27
N ARG A 174 -10.19 4.13 -7.77
CA ARG A 174 -8.75 4.28 -7.50
C ARG A 174 -8.27 3.30 -6.44
N ILE A 175 -9.04 3.14 -5.36
CA ILE A 175 -8.74 2.19 -4.28
C ILE A 175 -8.74 0.77 -4.83
N LEU A 176 -9.81 0.39 -5.55
CA LEU A 176 -9.95 -0.94 -6.13
C LEU A 176 -8.83 -1.29 -7.12
N ASN A 177 -8.41 -0.34 -7.95
CA ASN A 177 -7.34 -0.58 -8.93
C ASN A 177 -5.96 -0.73 -8.30
N LEU A 178 -5.70 -0.09 -7.15
CA LEU A 178 -4.49 -0.34 -6.39
C LEU A 178 -4.47 -1.78 -5.83
N VAL A 179 -5.62 -2.30 -5.38
CA VAL A 179 -5.71 -3.70 -4.94
C VAL A 179 -5.43 -4.65 -6.10
N ARG A 180 -6.07 -4.42 -7.25
CA ARG A 180 -5.83 -5.22 -8.47
C ARG A 180 -4.36 -5.19 -8.91
N LEU A 181 -3.67 -4.07 -8.66
CA LEU A 181 -2.25 -3.96 -8.95
C LEU A 181 -1.42 -4.93 -8.09
N ILE A 182 -1.75 -5.14 -6.81
CA ILE A 182 -1.07 -6.13 -5.97
C ILE A 182 -1.25 -7.54 -6.52
N ASP A 183 -2.48 -7.93 -6.85
CA ASP A 183 -2.76 -9.25 -7.41
C ASP A 183 -1.96 -9.52 -8.70
N VAL A 184 -1.75 -8.48 -9.51
CA VAL A 184 -0.95 -8.56 -10.74
C VAL A 184 0.55 -8.61 -10.42
N ILE A 185 1.07 -7.69 -9.61
CA ILE A 185 2.50 -7.59 -9.30
C ILE A 185 3.00 -8.84 -8.58
N TYR A 186 2.22 -9.36 -7.63
CA TYR A 186 2.59 -10.50 -6.80
C TYR A 186 2.08 -11.84 -7.34
N LYS A 187 1.69 -11.86 -8.62
CA LYS A 187 1.17 -13.06 -9.26
C LYS A 187 2.18 -14.19 -9.14
N HIS A 188 1.69 -15.39 -8.85
CA HIS A 188 2.49 -16.59 -8.59
C HIS A 188 3.34 -16.54 -7.31
N ASN A 189 3.00 -15.65 -6.37
CA ASN A 189 3.70 -15.51 -5.08
C ASN A 189 5.17 -15.09 -5.24
N GLU A 190 5.44 -14.19 -6.19
CA GLU A 190 6.75 -13.61 -6.44
C GLU A 190 6.67 -12.09 -6.33
N ASP A 191 7.69 -11.42 -5.79
CA ASP A 191 7.77 -9.96 -5.83
C ASP A 191 8.17 -9.49 -7.24
N GLY A 192 7.16 -9.29 -8.09
CA GLY A 192 7.31 -8.82 -9.46
C GLY A 192 7.67 -7.34 -9.59
N TYR A 193 7.69 -6.56 -8.49
CA TYR A 193 8.18 -5.18 -8.54
C TYR A 193 9.71 -5.16 -8.42
N THR A 194 10.27 -5.92 -7.46
CA THR A 194 11.73 -6.06 -7.31
C THR A 194 12.33 -6.91 -8.43
N HIS A 195 11.62 -7.94 -8.90
CA HIS A 195 12.07 -8.86 -9.98
C HIS A 195 11.09 -8.80 -11.18
N PRO A 196 11.13 -7.74 -12.00
CA PRO A 196 10.10 -7.45 -12.98
C PRO A 196 10.10 -8.37 -14.20
N GLU A 197 11.16 -9.16 -14.43
CA GLU A 197 11.40 -9.86 -15.69
C GLU A 197 10.29 -10.84 -16.08
N LYS A 198 9.68 -11.50 -15.08
CA LYS A 198 8.66 -12.54 -15.30
C LYS A 198 7.25 -11.99 -15.40
N VAL A 199 6.91 -11.01 -14.57
CA VAL A 199 5.53 -10.53 -14.41
C VAL A 199 5.33 -9.16 -15.07
N LEU A 200 6.07 -8.14 -14.63
CA LEU A 200 5.84 -6.77 -15.11
C LEU A 200 6.42 -6.50 -16.49
N LYS A 201 7.56 -7.08 -16.87
CA LYS A 201 8.20 -6.85 -18.17
C LYS A 201 7.28 -7.21 -19.34
N PRO A 202 6.60 -8.38 -19.38
CA PRO A 202 5.61 -8.68 -20.42
C PRO A 202 4.47 -7.66 -20.47
N HIS A 203 3.96 -7.22 -19.31
CA HIS A 203 2.91 -6.20 -19.26
C HIS A 203 3.38 -4.84 -19.80
N ILE A 204 4.60 -4.41 -19.46
CA ILE A 204 5.19 -3.15 -19.95
C ILE A 204 5.33 -3.20 -21.47
N VAL A 205 5.87 -4.29 -22.02
CA VAL A 205 6.05 -4.44 -23.47
C VAL A 205 4.69 -4.37 -24.18
N ALA A 206 3.70 -5.13 -23.72
CA ALA A 206 2.38 -5.17 -24.34
C ALA A 206 1.57 -3.87 -24.22
N LEU A 207 1.82 -3.04 -23.20
CA LEU A 207 1.06 -1.81 -22.95
C LEU A 207 1.76 -0.55 -23.48
N LEU A 208 3.09 -0.54 -23.54
CA LEU A 208 3.89 0.67 -23.75
C LEU A 208 4.93 0.55 -24.87
N VAL A 209 5.09 -0.63 -25.50
CA VAL A 209 6.06 -0.85 -26.57
C VAL A 209 5.37 -1.32 -27.85
N ASP A 210 4.68 -2.45 -27.77
CA ASP A 210 4.06 -3.08 -28.94
C ASP A 210 2.63 -2.56 -29.12
N SER A 211 2.33 -1.99 -30.29
CA SER A 211 0.96 -1.61 -30.64
C SER A 211 0.13 -2.84 -30.99
N ILE A 212 -1.19 -2.76 -30.75
CA ILE A 212 -2.13 -3.77 -31.26
C ILE A 212 -2.11 -3.73 -32.79
N GLU A 213 -1.86 -4.87 -33.43
CA GLU A 213 -1.99 -5.01 -34.88
C GLU A 213 -3.45 -4.78 -35.29
N ILE A 214 -3.65 -3.91 -36.28
CA ILE A 214 -4.97 -3.50 -36.79
C ILE A 214 -5.37 -4.37 -37.98
#